data_AF-A0A7S3RI47-F1
#
_entry.id   AF-A0A7S3RI47-F1
#
_cell.length_a   1.000
_cell.length_b   1.000
_cell.length_c   1.000
_cell.angle_alpha   90.00
_cell.angle_beta   90.00
_cell.angle_gamma   90.00
#
_symmetry.space_group_name_H-M   'P 1'
#
loop_
_entity.id
_entity.type
_entity.pdbx_description
1 polymer ?
#
loop_
_entity_poly.entity_id
_entity_poly.type
_entity_poly.pdbx_seq_one_letter_code
_entity_poly.pdbx_strand_id
1 'polypeptide(L)'
;IYESAVLLKNEDSTLPLASDAKIAMVGKFCDHSFEKSYPQGSVFSGGGSGFVNTTRTVTPLQGLKAAGATVGFSNDGKAAKDADVVVICAAAHSEEGWDRNNLSMPQAKDLIADVKKHGKKGQKIVVL
;
A
#
# COMPACT_ATOMS: atom_id res chain seq x y z
N ILE A 1 9.03 -18.43 0.85
CA ILE A 1 9.64 -17.81 -0.34
C ILE A 1 8.61 -16.83 -0.91
N TYR A 2 9.00 -15.57 -1.18
CA TYR A 2 8.10 -14.52 -1.70
C TYR A 2 8.54 -14.19 -3.14
N GLU A 3 7.83 -14.72 -4.13
CA GLU A 3 8.27 -14.71 -5.54
C GLU A 3 7.38 -13.89 -6.48
N SER A 4 6.32 -13.26 -5.98
CA SER A 4 5.38 -12.49 -6.81
C SER A 4 5.64 -10.98 -6.84
N ALA A 5 6.44 -10.45 -5.91
CA ALA A 5 6.74 -9.03 -5.83
C ALA A 5 7.86 -8.64 -6.81
N VAL A 6 7.65 -7.57 -7.58
CA VAL A 6 8.62 -7.07 -8.56
C VAL A 6 9.05 -5.65 -8.18
N LEU A 7 10.35 -5.45 -7.98
CA LEU A 7 10.92 -4.13 -7.70
C LEU A 7 11.12 -3.35 -9.00
N LEU A 8 10.22 -2.40 -9.27
CA LEU A 8 10.27 -1.60 -10.51
C LEU A 8 11.30 -0.47 -10.47
N LYS A 9 11.52 0.13 -9.29
CA LYS A 9 12.39 1.29 -9.10
C LYS A 9 12.97 1.32 -7.68
N ASN A 10 14.26 1.63 -7.54
CA ASN A 10 14.93 1.76 -6.25
C ASN A 10 16.03 2.84 -6.29
N GLU A 11 15.62 4.10 -6.19
CA GLU A 11 16.57 5.22 -6.10
C GLU A 11 17.19 5.31 -4.71
N ASP A 12 18.42 5.84 -4.65
CA ASP A 12 19.18 6.08 -3.41
C ASP A 12 19.31 4.86 -2.50
N SER A 13 19.25 3.66 -3.10
CA SER A 13 19.20 2.37 -2.39
C SER A 13 18.20 2.40 -1.22
N THR A 14 17.01 2.94 -1.47
CA THR A 14 15.96 3.09 -0.45
C THR A 14 15.53 1.75 0.12
N LEU A 15 15.49 0.71 -0.73
CA LEU A 15 15.25 -0.67 -0.34
C LEU A 15 16.57 -1.47 -0.40
N PRO A 16 16.78 -2.44 0.53
CA PRO A 16 15.91 -2.78 1.65
C PRO A 16 15.86 -1.67 2.72
N LEU A 17 14.75 -1.62 3.48
CA LEU A 17 14.61 -0.64 4.55
C LEU A 17 15.65 -0.90 5.65
N ALA A 18 16.21 0.18 6.22
CA ALA A 18 17.05 0.07 7.40
C ALA A 18 16.23 -0.46 8.59
N SER A 19 16.85 -1.29 9.43
CA SER A 19 16.19 -1.95 10.55
C SER A 19 15.69 -0.98 11.64
N ASP A 20 16.28 0.21 11.72
CA ASP A 20 15.98 1.27 12.68
C ASP A 20 15.17 2.43 12.07
N ALA A 21 14.76 2.32 10.79
CA ALA A 21 14.01 3.38 10.12
C ALA A 21 12.65 3.62 10.80
N LYS A 22 12.27 4.88 10.99
CA LYS A 22 10.90 5.25 11.37
C LYS A 22 10.01 5.17 10.13
N ILE A 23 9.13 4.18 10.09
CA ILE A 23 8.28 3.92 8.93
C ILE A 23 6.88 4.52 9.18
N ALA A 24 6.37 5.26 8.20
CA ALA A 24 4.95 5.60 8.12
C ALA A 24 4.29 4.83 6.97
N MET A 25 3.14 4.23 7.24
CA MET A 25 2.29 3.60 6.24
C MET A 25 1.10 4.50 5.91
N VAL A 26 0.89 4.78 4.63
CA VAL A 26 -0.12 5.72 4.15
C VAL A 26 -1.03 5.07 3.12
N GLY A 27 -2.34 5.24 3.32
CA GLY A 27 -3.37 4.73 2.43
C GLY A 27 -4.13 3.56 3.05
N LYS A 28 -5.45 3.55 2.85
CA LYS A 28 -6.37 2.59 3.49
C LYS A 28 -5.99 1.13 3.26
N PHE A 29 -5.42 0.81 2.10
CA PHE A 29 -5.08 -0.56 1.72
C PHE A 29 -3.84 -1.10 2.42
N CYS A 30 -3.13 -0.28 3.21
CA CYS A 30 -2.10 -0.77 4.10
C CYS A 30 -2.67 -1.65 5.21
N ASP A 31 -3.91 -1.43 5.64
CA ASP A 31 -4.57 -2.22 6.69
C ASP A 31 -5.97 -2.72 6.32
N HIS A 32 -6.34 -2.64 5.04
CA HIS A 32 -7.66 -3.05 4.58
C HIS A 32 -7.57 -3.87 3.29
N SER A 33 -8.09 -5.10 3.34
CA SER A 33 -8.05 -6.04 2.21
C SER A 33 -9.34 -6.11 1.42
N PHE A 34 -10.46 -5.78 2.07
CA PHE A 34 -11.80 -5.81 1.47
C PHE A 34 -12.32 -4.38 1.35
N GLU A 35 -13.06 -4.09 0.31
CA GLU A 35 -13.62 -2.76 0.10
C GLU A 35 -15.06 -2.92 -0.37
N LYS A 36 -15.96 -2.08 0.13
CA LYS A 36 -17.39 -2.19 -0.19
C LYS A 36 -17.65 -2.02 -1.69
N SER A 37 -16.81 -1.22 -2.36
CA SER A 37 -16.86 -1.04 -3.81
C SER A 37 -16.34 -2.24 -4.61
N TYR A 38 -15.76 -3.26 -3.97
CA TYR A 38 -15.26 -4.50 -4.60
C TYR A 38 -16.10 -5.70 -4.10
N PRO A 39 -17.42 -5.73 -4.39
CA PRO A 39 -18.36 -6.63 -3.73
C PRO A 39 -18.08 -8.11 -3.96
N GLN A 40 -17.39 -8.45 -5.05
CA GLN A 40 -17.00 -9.82 -5.39
C GLN A 40 -15.49 -9.99 -5.48
N GLY A 41 -14.68 -9.20 -4.76
CA GLY A 41 -13.23 -9.29 -4.82
C GLY A 41 -12.52 -8.72 -3.60
N SER A 42 -11.21 -8.54 -3.73
CA SER A 42 -10.38 -7.93 -2.69
C SER A 42 -9.27 -7.10 -3.32
N VAL A 43 -8.45 -6.47 -2.48
CA VAL A 43 -7.24 -5.76 -2.91
C VAL A 43 -6.18 -6.72 -3.44
N PHE A 44 -6.22 -7.98 -3.00
CA PHE A 44 -5.22 -9.00 -3.33
C PHE A 44 -5.73 -10.07 -4.32
N SER A 45 -6.97 -9.92 -4.80
CA SER A 45 -7.59 -10.84 -5.74
C SER A 45 -8.58 -10.11 -6.63
N GLY A 46 -8.61 -10.46 -7.92
CA GLY A 46 -9.64 -9.96 -8.84
C GLY A 46 -11.06 -10.30 -8.39
N GLY A 47 -12.04 -9.60 -8.96
CA GLY A 47 -13.45 -9.83 -8.69
C GLY A 47 -14.13 -10.83 -9.65
N GLY A 48 -15.22 -11.45 -9.21
CA GLY A 48 -16.08 -12.29 -10.05
C GLY A 48 -16.20 -13.73 -9.56
N SER A 49 -16.59 -14.65 -10.45
CA SER A 49 -16.88 -16.06 -10.11
C SER A 49 -15.68 -16.85 -9.59
N GLY A 50 -14.46 -16.43 -9.94
CA GLY A 50 -13.22 -17.01 -9.44
C GLY A 50 -12.77 -16.49 -8.07
N PHE A 51 -13.49 -15.53 -7.49
CA PHE A 51 -13.12 -14.96 -6.19
C PHE A 51 -13.36 -15.94 -5.05
N VAL A 52 -12.33 -16.13 -4.23
CA VAL A 52 -12.41 -16.91 -2.99
C VAL A 52 -12.40 -15.97 -1.81
N ASN A 53 -13.49 -15.96 -1.04
CA ASN A 53 -13.55 -15.20 0.20
C ASN A 53 -12.66 -15.85 1.26
N THR A 54 -11.50 -15.24 1.51
CA THR A 54 -10.53 -15.74 2.47
C THR A 54 -10.99 -15.51 3.92
N THR A 55 -10.77 -16.51 4.79
CA THR A 55 -11.03 -16.41 6.23
C THR A 55 -9.99 -15.59 6.97
N ARG A 56 -8.81 -15.37 6.37
CA ARG A 56 -7.72 -14.61 6.96
C ARG A 56 -6.87 -13.94 5.88
N THR A 57 -6.59 -12.66 6.09
CA THR A 57 -5.63 -11.91 5.28
C THR A 57 -4.63 -11.23 6.20
N VAL A 58 -3.35 -11.28 5.83
CA VAL A 58 -2.31 -10.47 6.49
C VAL A 58 -2.12 -9.21 5.66
N THR A 59 -2.48 -8.07 6.22
CA THR A 59 -2.30 -6.76 5.56
C THR A 59 -0.81 -6.36 5.58
N PRO A 60 -0.36 -5.47 4.68
CA PRO A 60 0.99 -4.92 4.74
C PRO A 60 1.37 -4.36 6.12
N LEU A 61 0.44 -3.67 6.79
CA LEU A 61 0.62 -3.14 8.15
C LEU A 61 0.83 -4.25 9.17
N GLN A 62 -0.01 -5.30 9.12
CA GLN A 62 0.12 -6.46 10.00
C GLN A 62 1.43 -7.20 9.76
N GLY A 63 1.87 -7.34 8.51
CA GLY A 63 3.13 -7.97 8.13
C GLY A 63 4.34 -7.24 8.71
N LEU A 64 4.40 -5.91 8.57
CA LEU A 64 5.49 -5.10 9.14
C LEU A 64 5.50 -5.13 10.67
N LYS A 65 4.33 -5.06 11.32
CA LYS A 65 4.23 -5.21 12.79
C LYS A 65 4.70 -6.59 13.25
N ALA A 66 4.34 -7.66 12.55
CA ALA A 66 4.78 -9.02 12.85
C ALA A 66 6.30 -9.20 12.66
N ALA A 67 6.92 -8.43 11.76
CA ALA A 67 8.36 -8.36 11.59
C ALA A 67 9.08 -7.50 12.66
N GLY A 68 8.35 -6.95 13.64
CA GLY A 68 8.89 -6.14 14.73
C GLY A 68 9.09 -4.66 14.42
N ALA A 69 8.62 -4.18 13.25
CA ALA A 69 8.73 -2.78 12.89
C ALA A 69 7.75 -1.91 13.71
N THR A 70 8.24 -0.80 14.24
CA THR A 70 7.39 0.24 14.81
C THR A 70 6.95 1.18 13.69
N VAL A 71 5.65 1.17 13.39
CA VAL A 71 5.08 1.85 12.22
C VAL A 71 3.98 2.82 12.61
N GLY A 72 4.07 4.05 12.12
CA GLY A 72 2.94 4.98 12.10
C GLY A 72 1.99 4.60 10.96
N PHE A 73 0.68 4.80 11.15
CA PHE A 73 -0.31 4.53 10.10
C PHE A 73 -1.34 5.66 10.01
N SER A 74 -1.67 6.06 8.79
CA SER A 74 -2.82 6.92 8.51
C SER A 74 -3.42 6.61 7.13
N ASN A 75 -4.72 6.86 6.97
CA ASN A 75 -5.37 6.75 5.66
C ASN A 75 -4.93 7.86 4.68
N ASP A 76 -4.40 8.97 5.22
CA ASP A 76 -3.90 10.14 4.49
C ASP A 76 -2.40 10.35 4.79
N GLY A 77 -1.81 11.46 4.30
CA GLY A 77 -0.38 11.76 4.49
C GLY A 77 0.06 12.14 5.91
N LYS A 78 -0.83 12.22 6.91
CA LYS A 78 -0.49 12.81 8.22
C LYS A 78 0.60 12.04 8.99
N ALA A 79 0.65 10.72 8.88
CA ALA A 79 1.70 9.91 9.51
C ALA A 79 3.11 10.17 8.94
N ALA A 80 3.22 10.81 7.76
CA ALA A 80 4.50 11.08 7.12
C ALA A 80 5.38 12.08 7.89
N LYS A 81 4.81 12.91 8.76
CA LYS A 81 5.50 14.07 9.37
C LYS A 81 6.82 13.71 10.07
N ASP A 82 6.81 12.64 10.87
CA ASP A 82 7.95 12.28 11.73
C ASP A 82 8.74 11.07 11.21
N ALA A 83 8.28 10.42 10.15
CA ALA A 83 8.90 9.24 9.56
C ALA A 83 10.19 9.57 8.77
N ASP A 84 11.03 8.57 8.59
CA ASP A 84 12.21 8.61 7.72
C ASP A 84 11.87 8.05 6.33
N VAL A 85 11.00 7.03 6.30
CA VAL A 85 10.47 6.41 5.07
C VAL A 85 8.95 6.35 5.15
N VAL A 86 8.30 6.67 4.03
CA VAL A 86 6.85 6.50 3.87
C VAL A 86 6.57 5.37 2.89
N VAL A 87 5.75 4.40 3.30
CA VAL A 87 5.24 3.32 2.46
C VAL A 87 3.79 3.63 2.12
N ILE A 88 3.51 3.88 0.84
CA ILE A 88 2.15 4.14 0.35
C ILE A 88 1.58 2.82 -0.17
N CYS A 89 0.38 2.43 0.27
CA CYS A 89 -0.32 1.27 -0.27
C CYS A 89 -1.51 1.73 -1.11
N ALA A 90 -1.39 1.59 -2.43
CA ALA A 90 -2.44 1.86 -3.39
C ALA A 90 -2.91 0.55 -4.03
N ALA A 91 -4.14 0.55 -4.55
CA ALA A 91 -4.65 -0.62 -5.24
C ALA A 91 -5.62 -0.22 -6.34
N ALA A 92 -5.69 -1.07 -7.35
CA ALA A 92 -6.71 -1.03 -8.39
C ALA A 92 -7.48 -2.34 -8.37
N HIS A 93 -8.74 -2.27 -8.79
CA HIS A 93 -9.62 -3.43 -8.87
C HIS A 93 -10.14 -3.61 -10.30
N SER A 94 -10.34 -4.87 -10.66
CA SER A 94 -11.00 -5.33 -11.89
C SER A 94 -11.81 -6.57 -11.55
N GLU A 95 -12.91 -6.77 -12.25
CA GLU A 95 -13.82 -7.88 -12.02
C GLU A 95 -14.30 -8.49 -13.33
N GLU A 96 -14.74 -9.75 -13.25
CA GLU A 96 -15.29 -10.49 -14.38
C GLU A 96 -16.44 -9.74 -15.06
N GLY A 97 -16.43 -9.74 -16.39
CA GLY A 97 -17.49 -9.15 -17.21
C GLY A 97 -17.41 -7.63 -17.35
N TRP A 98 -16.44 -6.96 -16.72
CA TRP A 98 -16.29 -5.51 -16.78
C TRP A 98 -14.85 -5.07 -17.00
N ASP A 99 -14.63 -4.34 -18.09
CA ASP A 99 -13.37 -3.68 -18.33
C ASP A 99 -13.22 -2.44 -17.45
N ARG A 100 -11.96 -2.17 -17.05
CA ARG A 100 -11.65 -0.89 -16.42
C ARG A 100 -11.71 0.22 -17.46
N ASN A 101 -12.34 1.34 -17.09
CA ASN A 101 -12.41 2.54 -17.94
C ASN A 101 -11.04 3.15 -18.28
N ASN A 102 -10.01 2.87 -17.48
CA ASN A 102 -8.64 3.34 -17.71
C ASN A 102 -7.61 2.56 -16.87
N LEU A 103 -6.33 2.81 -17.17
CA LEU A 103 -5.19 2.21 -16.50
C LEU A 103 -4.74 2.95 -15.22
N SER A 104 -5.47 3.99 -14.78
CA SER A 104 -5.04 4.78 -13.62
C SER A 104 -5.03 3.94 -12.35
N MET A 105 -4.07 4.17 -11.46
CA MET A 105 -4.05 3.58 -10.13
C MET A 105 -4.86 4.51 -9.19
N PRO A 106 -6.04 4.09 -8.71
CA PRO A 106 -6.85 4.91 -7.82
C PRO A 106 -6.06 5.35 -6.58
N GLN A 107 -6.30 6.58 -6.13
CA GLN A 107 -5.72 7.19 -4.92
C GLN A 107 -4.19 7.41 -4.92
N ALA A 108 -3.41 6.73 -5.77
CA ALA A 108 -1.95 6.79 -5.73
C ALA A 108 -1.40 8.22 -5.88
N LYS A 109 -1.92 8.99 -6.85
CA LYS A 109 -1.50 10.38 -7.08
C LYS A 109 -1.82 11.28 -5.87
N ASP A 110 -3.01 11.12 -5.31
CA ASP A 110 -3.48 11.95 -4.19
C ASP A 110 -2.70 11.62 -2.91
N LEU A 111 -2.47 10.34 -2.63
CA LEU A 111 -1.65 9.89 -1.50
C LEU A 111 -0.20 10.40 -1.62
N ILE A 112 0.39 10.36 -2.81
CA ILE A 112 1.73 10.91 -3.05
C ILE A 112 1.75 12.43 -2.81
N ALA A 113 0.73 13.15 -3.28
CA ALA A 113 0.61 14.60 -3.06
C ALA A 113 0.46 14.93 -1.57
N ASP A 114 -0.37 14.19 -0.85
CA ASP A 114 -0.58 14.35 0.59
C ASP A 114 0.69 14.05 1.40
N VAL A 115 1.43 12.99 1.05
CA VAL A 115 2.73 12.69 1.65
C VAL A 115 3.72 13.82 1.40
N LYS A 116 3.77 14.38 0.18
CA LYS A 116 4.64 15.54 -0.11
C LYS A 116 4.24 16.80 0.68
N LYS A 117 2.97 16.96 0.99
CA LYS A 117 2.43 18.10 1.75
C LYS A 117 2.74 18.00 3.24
N HIS A 118 2.64 16.80 3.81
CA HIS A 118 2.77 16.57 5.26
C HIS A 118 4.15 16.06 5.70
N GLY A 119 4.86 15.40 4.79
CA GLY A 119 6.17 14.80 5.01
C GLY A 119 7.33 15.78 4.93
N LYS A 120 8.54 15.27 5.21
CA LYS A 120 9.79 16.05 5.15
C LYS A 120 10.22 16.24 3.69
N LYS A 121 10.90 17.35 3.38
CA LYS A 121 11.48 17.56 2.04
C LYS A 121 12.56 16.50 1.78
N GLY A 122 12.47 15.82 0.64
CA GLY A 122 13.41 14.74 0.28
C GLY A 122 13.18 13.43 1.03
N GLN A 123 12.03 13.27 1.69
CA GLN A 123 11.67 12.01 2.35
C GLN A 123 11.59 10.86 1.36
N LYS A 124 12.13 9.71 1.76
CA LYS A 124 12.10 8.48 0.95
C LYS A 124 10.68 7.93 0.91
N ILE A 125 10.22 7.58 -0.29
CA ILE A 125 8.87 7.04 -0.53
C ILE A 125 8.98 5.70 -1.23
N VAL A 126 8.27 4.71 -0.69
CA VAL A 126 8.04 3.39 -1.30
C VAL A 126 6.56 3.31 -1.65
N VAL A 127 6.23 2.78 -2.82
CA VAL A 127 4.84 2.59 -3.27
C VAL A 127 4.60 1.10 -3.49
N LEU A 128 3.55 0.59 -2.85
CA LEU A 128 3.03 -0.77 -2.96
C LEU A 128 1.67 -0.75 -3.66
#